data_AF-A0A934P3S0-F1
#
_entry.id   AF-A0A934P3S0-F1
#
_cell.length_a   1.000
_cell.length_b   1.000
_cell.length_c   1.000
_cell.angle_alpha   90.00
_cell.angle_beta   90.00
_cell.angle_gamma   90.00
#
_symmetry.space_group_name_H-M   'P 1'
#
loop_
_entity.id
_entity.type
_entity.pdbx_description
1 polymer ?
#
loop_
_entity_poly.entity_id
_entity_poly.type
_entity_poly.pdbx_seq_one_letter_code
_entity_poly.pdbx_strand_id
1 'polypeptide(L)'
;MNAARMTASFAIVVGFVSAGCNDREATPAPAESPSSTAPSTLTVSELQPPEQENASKYSDVVFDPCTYVSDETIVRAGFDPASRERRDFVAEYTFFGCAFKSPTRELFLNSGNVAFDDQRRRYDDRGTASSLPPVNGRDAFLVVDPKDERTCITILRTTVGAVFVTSSLQDFHDAQAPCDGMSELVQIIEPTIGAEN
;
A
#
# COMPACT_ATOMS: atom_id res chain seq x y z
N MET A 1 -55.11 -34.62 -29.96
CA MET A 1 -54.39 -35.92 -30.03
C MET A 1 -52.98 -35.68 -29.51
N ASN A 2 -52.42 -36.29 -28.46
CA ASN A 2 -52.89 -37.14 -27.35
C ASN A 2 -52.15 -36.61 -26.10
N ALA A 3 -52.73 -36.37 -24.92
CA ALA A 3 -53.15 -37.34 -23.89
C ALA A 3 -52.07 -38.40 -23.51
N ALA A 4 -51.73 -38.70 -22.24
CA ALA A 4 -52.00 -38.09 -20.93
C ALA A 4 -51.24 -38.87 -19.81
N ARG A 5 -51.42 -38.51 -18.51
CA ARG A 5 -51.26 -39.34 -17.26
C ARG A 5 -49.83 -39.49 -16.66
N MET A 6 -49.55 -39.79 -15.38
CA MET A 6 -50.25 -39.90 -14.05
C MET A 6 -49.17 -40.17 -12.95
N THR A 7 -49.27 -39.99 -11.61
CA THR A 7 -50.17 -39.24 -10.68
C THR A 7 -49.57 -39.16 -9.26
N ALA A 8 -49.81 -38.04 -8.56
CA ALA A 8 -50.26 -37.91 -7.15
C ALA A 8 -49.35 -38.28 -5.94
N SER A 9 -49.62 -37.56 -4.85
CA SER A 9 -48.91 -37.53 -3.55
C SER A 9 -49.28 -38.67 -2.60
N PHE A 10 -48.46 -38.85 -1.55
CA PHE A 10 -48.91 -39.37 -0.25
C PHE A 10 -48.23 -38.60 0.90
N ALA A 11 -48.97 -38.42 2.00
CA ALA A 11 -48.53 -37.77 3.24
C ALA A 11 -48.96 -38.63 4.46
N ILE A 12 -48.80 -38.10 5.68
CA ILE A 12 -48.97 -38.72 7.03
C ILE A 12 -47.63 -39.27 7.56
N VAL A 13 -46.96 -38.83 8.65
CA VAL A 13 -47.21 -37.98 9.86
C VAL A 13 -47.31 -38.78 11.19
N VAL A 14 -46.61 -38.26 12.21
CA VAL A 14 -46.48 -38.64 13.65
C VAL A 14 -45.56 -39.80 14.06
N GLY A 15 -44.63 -39.48 14.97
CA GLY A 15 -43.91 -40.41 15.86
C GLY A 15 -43.19 -39.64 16.98
N PHE A 16 -43.87 -39.42 18.11
CA PHE A 16 -43.41 -38.59 19.24
C PHE A 16 -42.62 -39.44 20.25
N VAL A 17 -41.38 -39.07 20.61
CA VAL A 17 -40.73 -39.55 21.85
C VAL A 17 -39.91 -38.40 22.47
N SER A 18 -40.14 -38.14 23.75
CA SER A 18 -39.52 -37.10 24.55
C SER A 18 -38.60 -37.69 25.62
N ALA A 19 -37.37 -37.16 25.78
CA ALA A 19 -36.66 -37.05 27.08
C ALA A 19 -35.30 -36.36 26.91
N GLY A 20 -34.90 -35.56 27.91
CA GLY A 20 -33.49 -35.20 28.15
C GLY A 20 -33.13 -33.74 27.89
N CYS A 21 -33.46 -32.85 28.82
CA CYS A 21 -32.84 -31.53 28.88
C CYS A 21 -31.34 -31.66 29.21
N ASN A 22 -30.51 -30.84 28.57
CA ASN A 22 -29.39 -30.24 29.27
C ASN A 22 -29.03 -28.94 28.56
N ASP A 23 -29.50 -27.82 29.11
CA ASP A 23 -29.07 -26.49 28.71
C ASP A 23 -27.55 -26.38 28.92
N ARG A 24 -26.82 -26.39 27.81
CA ARG A 24 -25.50 -25.77 27.74
C ARG A 24 -25.66 -24.48 26.97
N GLU A 25 -25.91 -23.43 27.75
CA GLU A 25 -25.73 -22.05 27.35
C GLU A 25 -24.30 -21.90 26.80
N ALA A 26 -24.18 -21.92 25.47
CA ALA A 26 -22.91 -21.73 24.79
C ALA A 26 -22.56 -20.24 24.93
N THR A 27 -21.75 -19.93 25.95
CA THR A 27 -21.12 -18.62 26.11
C THR A 27 -20.56 -18.17 24.76
N PRO A 28 -20.91 -16.99 24.24
CA PRO A 28 -20.27 -16.46 23.05
C PRO A 28 -18.77 -16.37 23.33
N ALA A 29 -17.96 -17.07 22.55
CA ALA A 29 -16.53 -16.85 22.57
C ALA A 29 -16.29 -15.36 22.28
N PRO A 30 -15.43 -14.66 23.05
CA PRO A 30 -15.06 -13.29 22.72
C PRO A 30 -14.56 -13.28 21.28
N ALA A 31 -15.16 -12.42 20.44
CA ALA A 31 -14.59 -12.16 19.13
C ALA A 31 -13.22 -11.53 19.37
N GLU A 32 -12.15 -12.26 19.01
CA GLU A 32 -10.82 -11.69 18.94
C GLU A 32 -10.85 -10.62 17.85
N SER A 33 -11.00 -9.36 18.27
CA SER A 33 -10.70 -8.22 17.41
C SER A 33 -9.30 -8.45 16.83
N PRO A 34 -9.08 -8.25 15.52
CA PRO A 34 -7.73 -8.27 14.99
C PRO A 34 -6.94 -7.17 15.69
N SER A 35 -6.00 -7.56 16.56
CA SER A 35 -5.02 -6.65 17.11
C SER A 35 -4.21 -6.12 15.94
N SER A 36 -4.60 -4.94 15.45
CA SER A 36 -3.75 -4.12 14.61
C SER A 36 -2.53 -3.75 15.45
N THR A 37 -1.48 -4.57 15.35
CA THR A 37 -0.18 -4.26 15.94
C THR A 37 0.29 -2.97 15.28
N ALA A 38 0.11 -1.87 16.00
CA ALA A 38 0.54 -0.56 15.56
C ALA A 38 2.02 -0.62 15.15
N PRO A 39 2.43 -0.07 13.99
CA PRO A 39 3.80 -0.20 13.50
C PRO A 39 4.83 0.13 14.58
N SER A 40 5.85 -0.71 14.74
CA SER A 40 6.86 -0.62 15.81
C SER A 40 7.67 0.69 15.80
N THR A 41 7.51 1.50 14.75
CA THR A 41 8.16 2.79 14.55
C THR A 41 7.42 3.97 15.16
N LEU A 42 6.15 3.83 15.55
CA LEU A 42 5.35 4.89 16.18
C LEU A 42 5.88 5.33 17.56
N THR A 43 6.78 4.57 18.18
CA THR A 43 7.41 4.91 19.46
C THR A 43 8.88 5.35 19.32
N VAL A 44 9.41 5.42 18.11
CA VAL A 44 10.80 5.85 17.86
C VAL A 44 10.79 7.33 17.47
N SER A 45 11.31 8.19 18.35
CA SER A 45 11.25 9.65 18.18
C SER A 45 11.92 10.15 16.90
N GLU A 46 13.05 9.55 16.50
CA GLU A 46 13.78 9.89 15.27
C GLU A 46 13.03 9.52 13.99
N LEU A 47 11.98 8.70 14.10
CA LEU A 47 11.13 8.29 12.98
C LEU A 47 9.79 9.02 12.97
N GLN A 48 9.49 9.92 13.91
CA GLN A 48 8.25 10.70 13.88
C GLN A 48 8.32 11.82 12.83
N PRO A 49 7.19 12.17 12.18
CA PRO A 49 7.17 13.26 11.22
C PRO A 49 7.40 14.62 11.89
N PRO A 50 8.15 15.53 11.24
CA PRO A 50 8.20 16.93 11.65
C PRO A 50 6.84 17.60 11.46
N GLU A 51 6.62 18.72 12.15
CA GLU A 51 5.46 19.58 11.89
C GLU A 51 5.49 20.10 10.44
N GLN A 52 4.32 20.24 9.82
CA GLN A 52 4.19 20.67 8.43
C GLN A 52 3.99 22.18 8.36
N GLU A 53 4.85 22.88 7.63
CA GLU A 53 4.78 24.35 7.43
C GLU A 53 4.20 24.71 6.04
N ASN A 54 3.17 23.98 5.62
CA ASN A 54 2.60 24.06 4.27
C ASN A 54 2.07 25.45 3.93
N ALA A 55 2.37 25.93 2.71
CA ALA A 55 1.70 27.11 2.17
C ALA A 55 0.21 26.81 1.93
N SER A 56 -0.66 27.81 2.16
CA SER A 56 -2.13 27.67 2.18
C SER A 56 -2.81 27.11 0.91
N LYS A 57 -2.06 26.91 -0.19
CA LYS A 57 -2.50 26.24 -1.41
C LYS A 57 -2.42 24.71 -1.35
N TYR A 58 -1.72 24.13 -0.36
CA TYR A 58 -1.58 22.68 -0.18
C TYR A 58 -2.27 22.24 1.12
N SER A 59 -2.86 21.04 1.09
CA SER A 59 -3.33 20.35 2.29
C SER A 59 -2.17 19.61 2.96
N ASP A 60 -2.35 19.20 4.22
CA ASP A 60 -1.34 18.40 4.91
C ASP A 60 -1.17 17.01 4.29
N VAL A 61 0.06 16.51 4.31
CA VAL A 61 0.38 15.14 3.87
C VAL A 61 -0.30 14.14 4.80
N VAL A 62 -1.11 13.26 4.19
CA VAL A 62 -2.01 12.30 4.87
C VAL A 62 -1.39 10.94 5.16
N PHE A 63 -0.25 10.62 4.57
CA PHE A 63 0.45 9.35 4.71
C PHE A 63 1.94 9.59 4.93
N ASP A 64 2.48 9.07 6.03
CA ASP A 64 3.92 9.13 6.34
C ASP A 64 4.54 7.72 6.18
N PRO A 65 5.36 7.48 5.14
CA PRO A 65 5.90 6.15 4.90
C PRO A 65 6.83 5.65 6.01
N CYS A 66 7.42 6.55 6.82
CA CYS A 66 8.36 6.14 7.86
C CYS A 66 7.68 5.62 9.14
N THR A 67 6.43 6.01 9.40
CA THR A 67 5.62 5.50 10.50
C THR A 67 4.59 4.46 10.08
N TYR A 68 4.00 4.55 8.88
CA TYR A 68 2.91 3.65 8.46
C TYR A 68 3.38 2.34 7.81
N VAL A 69 4.55 2.31 7.16
CA VAL A 69 5.04 1.07 6.52
C VAL A 69 5.70 0.15 7.54
N SER A 70 5.11 -1.04 7.72
CA SER A 70 5.58 -2.04 8.69
C SER A 70 6.89 -2.72 8.26
N ASP A 71 7.68 -3.17 9.22
CA ASP A 71 8.91 -3.92 8.95
C ASP A 71 8.64 -5.21 8.16
N GLU A 72 7.50 -5.86 8.39
CA GLU A 72 7.08 -7.04 7.61
C GLU A 72 6.89 -6.70 6.12
N THR A 73 6.32 -5.52 5.82
CA THR A 73 6.17 -5.05 4.44
C THR A 73 7.53 -4.82 3.78
N ILE A 74 8.47 -4.22 4.52
CA ILE A 74 9.83 -3.94 4.05
C ILE A 74 10.62 -5.23 3.80
N VAL A 75 10.53 -6.21 4.70
CA VAL A 75 11.11 -7.56 4.52
C VAL A 75 10.50 -8.26 3.31
N ARG A 76 9.17 -8.19 3.14
CA ARG A 76 8.47 -8.77 1.99
C ARG A 76 8.88 -8.11 0.67
N ALA A 77 9.17 -6.81 0.70
CA ALA A 77 9.70 -6.04 -0.42
C ALA A 77 11.20 -6.31 -0.71
N GLY A 78 11.90 -7.10 0.12
CA GLY A 78 13.31 -7.47 -0.08
C GLY A 78 14.34 -6.49 0.50
N PHE A 79 13.92 -5.60 1.40
CA PHE A 79 14.79 -4.59 2.03
C PHE A 79 14.97 -4.86 3.53
N ASP A 80 16.03 -4.30 4.12
CA ASP A 80 16.33 -4.42 5.54
C ASP A 80 15.59 -3.34 6.37
N PRO A 81 14.62 -3.70 7.23
CA PRO A 81 13.94 -2.74 8.09
C PRO A 81 14.87 -2.06 9.11
N ALA A 82 16.00 -2.65 9.49
CA ALA A 82 16.97 -2.04 10.40
C ALA A 82 17.74 -0.88 9.74
N SER A 83 17.70 -0.77 8.42
CA SER A 83 18.31 0.32 7.65
C SER A 83 17.40 1.55 7.44
N ARG A 84 16.21 1.55 8.07
CA ARG A 84 15.19 2.61 7.97
C ARG A 84 15.76 3.98 8.32
N GLU A 85 15.70 4.91 7.37
CA GLU A 85 16.29 6.25 7.48
C GLU A 85 15.26 7.30 7.06
N ARG A 86 14.92 8.24 7.96
CA ARG A 86 13.96 9.32 7.69
C ARG A 86 14.61 10.44 6.88
N ARG A 87 13.98 10.86 5.77
CA ARG A 87 14.49 11.88 4.84
C ARG A 87 13.36 12.74 4.29
N ASP A 88 12.90 13.71 5.09
CA ASP A 88 11.80 14.60 4.70
C ASP A 88 12.27 15.84 3.94
N PHE A 89 11.33 16.47 3.24
CA PHE A 89 11.43 17.85 2.77
C PHE A 89 10.22 18.62 3.30
N VAL A 90 10.45 19.70 4.05
CA VAL A 90 9.40 20.60 4.57
C VAL A 90 9.75 22.02 4.16
N ALA A 91 8.89 22.64 3.35
CA ALA A 91 9.00 24.04 2.92
C ALA A 91 7.60 24.52 2.51
N GLU A 92 7.46 25.30 1.41
CA GLU A 92 6.13 25.69 0.91
C GLU A 92 5.21 24.50 0.59
N TYR A 93 5.76 23.32 0.31
CA TYR A 93 5.09 22.02 0.25
C TYR A 93 5.87 21.01 1.10
N THR A 94 5.23 19.89 1.44
CA THR A 94 5.83 18.83 2.26
C THR A 94 5.94 17.52 1.50
N PHE A 95 7.05 16.83 1.70
CA PHE A 95 7.25 15.43 1.35
C PHE A 95 7.83 14.67 2.54
N PHE A 96 7.05 13.75 3.13
CA PHE A 96 7.56 12.83 4.13
C PHE A 96 8.29 11.65 3.46
N GLY A 97 9.50 11.34 3.89
CA GLY A 97 10.37 10.39 3.21
C GLY A 97 10.99 9.34 4.13
N CYS A 98 11.07 8.11 3.62
CA CYS A 98 11.69 7.00 4.32
C CYS A 98 12.51 6.14 3.35
N ALA A 99 13.79 5.95 3.65
CA ALA A 99 14.70 5.12 2.89
C ALA A 99 14.98 3.78 3.59
N PHE A 100 15.18 2.73 2.80
CA PHE A 100 15.56 1.39 3.22
C PHE A 100 16.57 0.82 2.24
N LYS A 101 17.47 -0.06 2.69
CA LYS A 101 18.57 -0.61 1.91
C LYS A 101 18.47 -2.12 1.83
N SER A 102 18.93 -2.64 0.71
CA SER A 102 19.21 -4.05 0.43
C SER A 102 20.65 -4.13 -0.12
N PRO A 103 21.26 -5.31 -0.26
CA PRO A 103 22.64 -5.41 -0.75
C PRO A 103 22.93 -4.70 -2.09
N THR A 104 21.94 -4.63 -2.99
CA THR A 104 22.08 -4.05 -4.34
C THR A 104 21.24 -2.80 -4.59
N ARG A 105 20.22 -2.51 -3.76
CA ARG A 105 19.26 -1.42 -4.00
C ARG A 105 18.95 -0.60 -2.75
N GLU A 106 18.72 0.69 -2.95
CA GLU A 106 17.97 1.53 -2.01
C GLU A 106 16.49 1.62 -2.47
N LEU A 107 15.56 1.51 -1.53
CA LEU A 107 14.16 1.87 -1.66
C LEU A 107 13.98 3.23 -0.99
N PHE A 108 13.45 4.21 -1.71
CA PHE A 108 13.00 5.47 -1.12
C PHE A 108 11.50 5.64 -1.35
N LEU A 109 10.76 5.65 -0.25
CA LEU A 109 9.32 5.93 -0.22
C LEU A 109 9.14 7.40 0.16
N ASN A 110 8.39 8.16 -0.63
CA ASN A 110 8.24 9.59 -0.41
C ASN A 110 6.81 10.04 -0.72
N SER A 111 6.15 10.69 0.24
CA SER A 111 4.71 11.01 0.20
C SER A 111 4.52 12.51 0.36
N GLY A 112 3.81 13.17 -0.55
CA GLY A 112 3.66 14.61 -0.50
C GLY A 112 2.33 15.15 -1.01
N ASN A 113 2.15 16.46 -0.82
CA ASN A 113 0.92 17.22 -1.04
C ASN A 113 0.91 18.05 -2.34
N VAL A 114 1.83 17.76 -3.26
CA VAL A 114 1.76 18.27 -4.64
C VAL A 114 0.89 17.30 -5.45
N ALA A 115 -0.15 17.82 -6.10
CA ALA A 115 -1.13 17.04 -6.85
C ALA A 115 -0.50 16.04 -7.83
N PHE A 116 -1.02 14.81 -7.87
CA PHE A 116 -0.55 13.76 -8.79
C PHE A 116 -0.49 14.22 -10.26
N ASP A 117 -1.50 14.98 -10.73
CA ASP A 117 -1.54 15.46 -12.11
C ASP A 117 -0.53 16.59 -12.37
N ASP A 118 -0.09 17.32 -11.33
CA ASP A 118 1.00 18.30 -11.43
C ASP A 118 2.36 17.59 -11.52
N GLN A 119 2.53 16.52 -10.72
CA GLN A 119 3.71 15.65 -10.82
C GLN A 119 3.80 15.01 -12.20
N ARG A 120 2.68 14.44 -12.68
CA ARG A 120 2.64 13.83 -14.01
C ARG A 120 3.02 14.83 -15.09
N ARG A 121 2.41 16.03 -15.11
CA ARG A 121 2.77 17.09 -16.07
C ARG A 121 4.26 17.42 -16.03
N ARG A 122 4.85 17.57 -14.83
CA ARG A 122 6.29 17.86 -14.63
C ARG A 122 7.23 16.82 -15.25
N TYR A 123 6.82 15.55 -15.32
CA TYR A 123 7.61 14.46 -15.93
C TYR A 123 7.23 14.20 -17.40
N ASP A 124 5.97 14.39 -17.79
CA ASP A 124 5.53 14.38 -19.20
C ASP A 124 6.24 15.52 -19.99
N ASP A 125 6.36 16.73 -19.41
CA ASP A 125 7.12 17.88 -19.98
C ASP A 125 8.60 17.58 -20.21
N ARG A 126 9.15 16.55 -19.54
CA ARG A 126 10.53 16.08 -19.69
C ARG A 126 10.65 14.87 -20.63
N GLY A 127 9.53 14.29 -21.04
CA GLY A 127 9.49 13.04 -21.79
C GLY A 127 9.93 11.81 -21.00
N THR A 128 9.87 11.85 -19.66
CA THR A 128 10.34 10.76 -18.78
C THR A 128 9.21 9.97 -18.10
N ALA A 129 7.96 10.44 -18.18
CA ALA A 129 6.79 9.71 -17.69
C ALA A 129 6.24 8.71 -18.72
N SER A 130 5.62 7.65 -18.21
CA SER A 130 4.90 6.64 -18.99
C SER A 130 3.69 6.14 -18.21
N SER A 131 2.56 5.94 -18.87
CA SER A 131 1.33 5.52 -18.20
C SER A 131 1.41 4.06 -17.76
N LEU A 132 0.92 3.76 -16.55
CA LEU A 132 0.74 2.40 -16.05
C LEU A 132 -0.76 2.07 -15.94
N PRO A 133 -1.14 0.78 -15.97
CA PRO A 133 -2.42 0.35 -15.40
C PRO A 133 -2.50 0.73 -13.90
N PRO A 134 -3.71 0.97 -13.35
CA PRO A 134 -3.87 1.21 -11.91
C PRO A 134 -3.33 0.04 -11.07
N VAL A 135 -2.60 0.34 -10.00
CA VAL A 135 -2.11 -0.66 -9.04
C VAL A 135 -3.15 -0.82 -7.96
N ASN A 136 -3.74 -2.01 -7.81
CA ASN A 136 -4.83 -2.29 -6.87
C ASN A 136 -6.05 -1.32 -6.97
N GLY A 137 -6.22 -0.66 -8.13
CA GLY A 137 -7.25 0.36 -8.36
C GLY A 137 -6.77 1.81 -8.17
N ARG A 138 -5.56 2.03 -7.64
CA ARG A 138 -4.93 3.34 -7.50
C ARG A 138 -4.26 3.79 -8.80
N ASP A 139 -4.56 5.02 -9.24
CA ASP A 139 -3.90 5.66 -10.38
C ASP A 139 -2.38 5.68 -10.22
N ALA A 140 -1.65 5.28 -11.27
CA ALA A 140 -0.21 5.16 -11.26
C ALA A 140 0.43 5.64 -12.58
N PHE A 141 1.66 6.15 -12.51
CA PHE A 141 2.54 6.30 -13.68
C PHE A 141 3.99 5.97 -13.33
N LEU A 142 4.73 5.52 -14.33
CA LEU A 142 6.14 5.23 -14.26
C LEU A 142 6.94 6.47 -14.66
N VAL A 143 8.08 6.70 -14.00
CA VAL A 143 9.10 7.65 -14.45
C VAL A 143 10.43 6.93 -14.60
N VAL A 144 11.03 7.08 -15.78
CA VAL A 144 12.39 6.63 -16.09
C VAL A 144 13.12 7.80 -16.75
N ASP A 145 14.13 8.35 -16.08
CA ASP A 145 14.97 9.38 -16.67
C ASP A 145 16.13 8.71 -17.42
N PRO A 146 16.26 8.85 -18.76
CA PRO A 146 17.36 8.26 -19.51
C PRO A 146 18.75 8.83 -19.18
N LYS A 147 18.82 9.81 -18.25
CA LYS A 147 20.07 10.35 -17.69
C LYS A 147 20.40 9.82 -16.30
N ASP A 148 19.50 9.06 -15.67
CA ASP A 148 19.76 8.35 -14.41
C ASP A 148 19.55 6.85 -14.60
N GLU A 149 20.59 6.20 -15.12
CA GLU A 149 20.63 4.75 -15.41
C GLU A 149 20.56 3.85 -14.17
N ARG A 150 20.32 4.39 -12.96
CA ARG A 150 20.18 3.62 -11.72
C ARG A 150 18.79 3.64 -11.11
N THR A 151 17.93 4.59 -11.48
CA THR A 151 16.70 4.87 -10.72
C THR A 151 15.44 4.54 -11.53
N CYS A 152 14.49 3.88 -10.87
CA CYS A 152 13.13 3.68 -11.36
C CYS A 152 12.12 4.19 -10.34
N ILE A 153 11.14 4.98 -10.79
CA ILE A 153 10.14 5.59 -9.91
C ILE A 153 8.75 5.21 -10.39
N THR A 154 7.89 4.75 -9.49
CA THR A 154 6.44 4.67 -9.73
C THR A 154 5.76 5.66 -8.80
N ILE A 155 4.91 6.50 -9.37
CA ILE A 155 4.18 7.54 -8.65
C ILE A 155 2.72 7.13 -8.61
N LEU A 156 2.17 7.08 -7.41
CA LEU A 156 0.83 6.63 -7.04
C LEU A 156 0.00 7.83 -6.56
N ARG A 157 -1.24 7.98 -7.02
CA ARG A 157 -2.13 9.07 -6.59
C ARG A 157 -2.49 8.95 -5.11
N THR A 158 -2.58 10.07 -4.40
CA THR A 158 -3.32 10.17 -3.13
C THR A 158 -4.39 11.27 -3.18
N THR A 159 -5.29 11.31 -2.20
CA THR A 159 -6.30 12.36 -2.00
C THR A 159 -5.75 13.79 -2.03
N VAL A 160 -4.54 14.02 -1.50
CA VAL A 160 -3.91 15.34 -1.41
C VAL A 160 -2.71 15.54 -2.36
N GLY A 161 -2.21 14.47 -2.99
CA GLY A 161 -0.98 14.53 -3.77
C GLY A 161 -0.57 13.19 -4.35
N ALA A 162 0.62 12.70 -3.98
CA ALA A 162 1.14 11.44 -4.49
C ALA A 162 2.17 10.76 -3.56
N VAL A 163 2.27 9.44 -3.68
CA VAL A 163 3.35 8.61 -3.11
C VAL A 163 4.29 8.15 -4.22
N PHE A 164 5.57 8.38 -4.02
CA PHE A 164 6.67 7.98 -4.88
C PHE A 164 7.28 6.72 -4.28
N VAL A 165 7.21 5.62 -5.02
CA VAL A 165 8.02 4.43 -4.78
C VAL A 165 9.24 4.55 -5.68
N THR A 166 10.43 4.69 -5.11
CA THR A 166 11.69 4.83 -5.85
C THR A 166 12.59 3.64 -5.54
N SER A 167 13.09 2.94 -6.57
CA SER A 167 14.18 1.98 -6.43
C SER A 167 15.41 2.50 -7.16
N SER A 168 16.54 2.54 -6.47
CA SER A 168 17.83 2.95 -7.03
C SER A 168 18.89 1.88 -6.81
N LEU A 169 19.67 1.55 -7.84
CA LEU A 169 20.84 0.67 -7.73
C LEU A 169 21.94 1.32 -6.87
N GLN A 170 22.55 0.54 -5.97
CA GLN A 170 23.65 1.01 -5.13
C GLN A 170 25.00 1.04 -5.87
N ASP A 171 25.22 0.11 -6.81
CA ASP A 171 26.41 0.08 -7.68
C ASP A 171 26.01 0.26 -9.16
N PHE A 172 26.87 0.90 -9.96
CA PHE A 172 26.76 0.98 -11.42
C PHE A 172 27.21 -0.31 -12.11
N HIS A 173 27.90 -1.21 -11.40
CA HIS A 173 28.36 -2.49 -11.93
C HIS A 173 27.32 -3.62 -11.80
N ASP A 174 26.19 -3.39 -11.14
CA ASP A 174 25.06 -4.33 -11.12
C ASP A 174 24.46 -4.45 -12.52
N ALA A 175 24.47 -5.66 -13.10
CA ALA A 175 23.95 -5.94 -14.44
C ALA A 175 22.40 -5.95 -14.52
N GLN A 176 21.71 -5.39 -13.53
CA GLN A 176 20.26 -5.41 -13.39
C GLN A 176 19.66 -4.08 -13.87
N ALA A 177 18.52 -4.11 -14.56
CA ALA A 177 17.88 -2.87 -14.99
C ALA A 177 17.24 -2.14 -13.79
N PRO A 178 17.21 -0.79 -13.76
CA PRO A 178 16.63 -0.04 -12.65
C PRO A 178 15.19 -0.43 -12.30
N CYS A 179 14.37 -0.75 -13.31
CA CYS A 179 12.97 -1.11 -13.14
C CYS A 179 12.69 -2.61 -12.94
N ASP A 180 13.72 -3.47 -12.88
CA ASP A 180 13.52 -4.88 -12.57
C ASP A 180 12.90 -5.04 -11.17
N GLY A 181 11.85 -5.87 -11.07
CA GLY A 181 11.09 -6.06 -9.83
C GLY A 181 10.14 -4.93 -9.45
N MET A 182 10.14 -3.78 -10.16
CA MET A 182 9.40 -2.59 -9.74
C MET A 182 7.88 -2.83 -9.62
N SER A 183 7.29 -3.61 -10.54
CA SER A 183 5.85 -3.90 -10.50
C SER A 183 5.44 -4.72 -9.27
N GLU A 184 6.29 -5.63 -8.80
CA GLU A 184 6.04 -6.43 -7.59
C GLU A 184 6.25 -5.58 -6.33
N LEU A 185 7.34 -4.82 -6.28
CA LEU A 185 7.62 -3.85 -5.20
C LEU A 185 6.45 -2.89 -4.98
N VAL A 186 5.91 -2.29 -6.04
CA VAL A 186 4.79 -1.34 -5.92
C VAL A 186 3.49 -2.03 -5.47
N GLN A 187 3.23 -3.28 -5.90
CA GLN A 187 2.10 -4.08 -5.39
C GLN A 187 2.21 -4.42 -3.90
N ILE A 188 3.42 -4.55 -3.36
CA ILE A 188 3.66 -4.77 -1.92
C ILE A 188 3.49 -3.49 -1.11
N ILE A 189 3.92 -2.34 -1.64
CA ILE A 189 3.89 -1.05 -0.94
C ILE A 189 2.50 -0.39 -1.00
N GLU A 190 1.83 -0.39 -2.16
CA GLU A 190 0.57 0.36 -2.36
C GLU A 190 -0.49 0.13 -1.26
N PRO A 191 -0.75 -1.11 -0.77
CA PRO A 191 -1.77 -1.34 0.27
C PRO A 191 -1.49 -0.62 1.60
N THR A 192 -0.25 -0.19 1.85
CA THR A 192 0.11 0.55 3.08
C THR A 192 -0.35 2.01 3.07
N ILE A 193 -0.72 2.55 1.91
CA ILE A 193 -1.13 3.96 1.73
C ILE A 193 -2.52 4.22 2.34
N GLY A 194 -3.35 3.18 2.50
CA GLY A 194 -4.75 3.28 2.90
C GLY A 194 -5.67 3.45 1.68
N ALA A 195 -6.81 2.75 1.66
CA ALA A 195 -7.74 2.75 0.52
C ALA A 195 -8.62 4.01 0.46
N GLU A 196 -8.66 4.77 1.55
CA GLU A 196 -9.28 6.08 1.71
C GLU A 196 -8.43 7.24 1.20
N ASN A 197 -7.13 6.99 0.98
CA ASN A 197 -6.18 7.90 0.34
C ASN A 197 -6.12 7.64 -1.15
#